data_AF-A0AA94XSW5-F1
#
_entry.id   AF-A0AA94XSW5-F1
#
_cell.length_a   1.000
_cell.length_b   1.000
_cell.length_c   1.000
_cell.angle_alpha   90.00
_cell.angle_beta   90.00
_cell.angle_gamma   90.00
#
_symmetry.space_group_name_H-M   'P 1'
#
loop_
_entity.id
_entity.type
_entity.pdbx_description
1 polymer ?
#
loop_
_entity_poly.entity_id
_entity_poly.type
_entity_poly.pdbx_seq_one_letter_code
_entity_poly.pdbx_strand_id
1 'polypeptide(L)'
;MEKMAVESGEILEPQDKGLNRKQLAWGIFLLAVAVIFGLGAGWLWARSEQLWSSGQIVYFILPGRPLVFCGLLVSGLWAVAGLLCLVPKMILGIKRKGMRVFVRILVHLCITAASLVWLYFWLLSGINSVVGTYHKVTAETGENIVVYKPGFDPASFAVYAPASAFVYERIDGISGMAQSGHFVADHCTLQKQDADLILTCGVDVTKFPNPSN
;
A
#
# COMPACT_ATOMS: atom_id res chain seq x y z
N MET A 1 -61.57 12.58 -52.78
CA MET A 1 -60.86 11.29 -52.69
C MET A 1 -59.37 11.62 -52.60
N GLU A 2 -58.84 12.01 -51.45
CA GLU A 2 -58.74 11.28 -50.17
C GLU A 2 -57.73 10.13 -50.22
N LYS A 3 -56.58 10.36 -49.56
CA LYS A 3 -55.68 9.47 -48.80
C LYS A 3 -54.29 10.16 -48.76
N MET A 4 -53.80 10.79 -47.67
CA MET A 4 -53.51 10.27 -46.31
C MET A 4 -52.91 8.86 -46.40
N ALA A 5 -51.80 8.45 -45.79
CA ALA A 5 -50.99 8.90 -44.68
C ALA A 5 -49.82 7.86 -44.64
N VAL A 6 -48.58 8.25 -44.30
CA VAL A 6 -47.94 7.93 -43.01
C VAL A 6 -47.19 6.58 -42.96
N GLU A 7 -46.07 6.66 -42.24
CA GLU A 7 -45.29 5.61 -41.58
C GLU A 7 -44.46 4.62 -42.42
N SER A 8 -43.15 4.75 -42.25
CA SER A 8 -42.38 3.71 -41.58
C SER A 8 -41.18 4.37 -40.89
N GLY A 9 -41.42 4.92 -39.70
CA GLY A 9 -40.34 5.22 -38.77
C GLY A 9 -39.79 3.90 -38.25
N GLU A 10 -38.66 3.45 -38.80
CA GLU A 10 -37.90 2.36 -38.19
C GLU A 10 -37.24 2.90 -36.91
N ILE A 11 -37.89 2.53 -35.80
CA ILE A 11 -37.45 2.70 -34.42
C ILE A 11 -36.19 1.87 -34.22
N LEU A 12 -35.03 2.50 -34.46
CA LEU A 12 -33.72 1.96 -34.10
C LEU A 12 -33.33 2.43 -32.68
N GLU A 13 -34.03 1.93 -31.66
CA GLU A 13 -33.49 1.93 -30.29
C GLU A 13 -34.22 0.88 -29.43
N PRO A 14 -33.52 -0.20 -29.02
CA PRO A 14 -33.30 -0.34 -27.58
C PRO A 14 -31.95 -1.02 -27.20
N GLN A 15 -30.99 -1.19 -28.10
CA GLN A 15 -29.71 -1.82 -27.73
C GLN A 15 -28.82 -0.92 -26.83
N ASP A 16 -29.00 0.39 -26.90
CA ASP A 16 -28.14 1.35 -26.20
C ASP A 16 -28.42 1.42 -24.68
N LYS A 17 -29.64 1.11 -24.23
CA LYS A 17 -30.02 1.17 -22.81
C LYS A 17 -29.42 0.03 -21.96
N GLY A 18 -29.26 -1.16 -22.55
CA GLY A 18 -28.77 -2.36 -21.84
C GLY A 18 -27.26 -2.34 -21.58
N LEU A 19 -26.47 -1.92 -22.58
CA LEU A 19 -25.02 -1.72 -22.43
C LEU A 19 -24.72 -0.62 -21.41
N ASN A 20 -25.54 0.44 -21.45
CA ASN A 20 -25.48 1.55 -20.51
C ASN A 20 -25.74 1.12 -19.06
N ARG A 21 -26.74 0.28 -18.76
CA ARG A 21 -27.01 -0.09 -17.36
C ARG A 21 -25.91 -0.96 -16.76
N LYS A 22 -25.34 -1.86 -17.56
CA LYS A 22 -24.23 -2.74 -17.16
C LYS A 22 -22.95 -1.95 -16.86
N GLN A 23 -22.58 -1.00 -17.71
CA GLN A 23 -21.39 -0.17 -17.48
C GLN A 23 -21.49 0.70 -16.22
N LEU A 24 -22.70 1.16 -15.89
CA LEU A 24 -22.96 1.95 -14.68
C LEU A 24 -22.86 1.06 -13.42
N ALA A 25 -23.44 -0.14 -13.47
CA ALA A 25 -23.31 -1.13 -12.39
C ALA A 25 -21.86 -1.55 -12.16
N TRP A 26 -21.10 -1.79 -13.24
CA TRP A 26 -19.66 -2.07 -13.16
C TRP A 26 -18.89 -0.89 -12.58
N GLY A 27 -19.15 0.34 -13.02
CA GLY A 27 -18.50 1.53 -12.47
C GLY A 27 -18.71 1.67 -10.95
N ILE A 28 -19.94 1.46 -10.47
CA ILE A 28 -20.27 1.48 -9.03
C ILE A 28 -19.57 0.34 -8.30
N PHE A 29 -19.60 -0.87 -8.86
CA PHE A 29 -18.94 -2.03 -8.27
C PHE A 29 -17.43 -1.81 -8.11
N LEU A 30 -16.76 -1.30 -9.14
CA LEU A 30 -15.33 -1.01 -9.11
C LEU A 30 -15.00 0.07 -8.07
N LEU A 31 -15.83 1.10 -7.94
CA LEU A 31 -15.69 2.10 -6.87
C LEU A 31 -15.91 1.49 -5.47
N ALA A 32 -16.89 0.60 -5.31
CA ALA A 32 -17.13 -0.06 -4.02
C ALA A 32 -15.94 -0.93 -3.62
N VAL A 33 -15.39 -1.71 -4.57
CA VAL A 33 -14.17 -2.49 -4.36
C VAL A 33 -13.00 -1.57 -3.98
N ALA A 34 -12.82 -0.46 -4.69
CA ALA A 34 -11.79 0.53 -4.36
C ALA A 34 -11.94 1.02 -2.91
N VAL A 35 -13.15 1.41 -2.49
CA VAL A 35 -13.40 1.87 -1.11
C VAL A 35 -13.09 0.79 -0.08
N ILE A 36 -13.48 -0.46 -0.33
CA ILE A 36 -13.20 -1.57 0.60
C ILE A 36 -11.69 -1.77 0.77
N PHE A 37 -10.94 -1.81 -0.33
CA PHE A 37 -9.49 -1.94 -0.28
C PHE A 37 -8.81 -0.72 0.33
N GLY A 38 -9.27 0.49 0.02
CA GLY A 38 -8.75 1.74 0.57
C GLY A 38 -8.97 1.84 2.09
N LEU A 39 -10.18 1.52 2.57
CA LEU A 39 -10.49 1.49 4.00
C LEU A 39 -9.74 0.38 4.72
N GLY A 40 -9.64 -0.81 4.12
CA GLY A 40 -8.86 -1.92 4.67
C GLY A 40 -7.38 -1.57 4.79
N ALA A 41 -6.80 -0.98 3.75
CA ALA A 41 -5.42 -0.51 3.75
C ALA A 41 -5.18 0.62 4.77
N GLY A 42 -6.11 1.58 4.86
CA GLY A 42 -6.05 2.67 5.85
C GLY A 42 -6.18 2.17 7.29
N TRP A 43 -7.05 1.20 7.54
CA TRP A 43 -7.18 0.56 8.86
C TRP A 43 -5.92 -0.24 9.23
N LEU A 44 -5.36 -0.99 8.28
CA LEU A 44 -4.07 -1.67 8.46
C LEU A 44 -2.94 -0.68 8.74
N TRP A 45 -2.91 0.46 8.03
CA TRP A 45 -1.95 1.53 8.28
C TRP A 45 -2.07 2.08 9.71
N ALA A 46 -3.28 2.50 10.11
CA ALA A 46 -3.53 3.06 11.44
C ALA A 46 -3.19 2.05 12.54
N ARG A 47 -3.54 0.78 12.34
CA ARG A 47 -3.19 -0.30 13.27
C ARG A 47 -1.69 -0.54 13.31
N SER A 48 -1.00 -0.46 12.17
CA SER A 48 0.45 -0.58 12.12
C SER A 48 1.13 0.57 12.86
N GLU A 49 0.72 1.82 12.67
CA GLU A 49 1.27 2.97 13.39
C GLU A 49 1.03 2.85 14.90
N GLN A 50 -0.15 2.38 15.32
CA GLN A 50 -0.44 2.17 16.73
C GLN A 50 0.45 1.07 17.35
N LEU A 51 0.63 -0.06 16.66
CA LEU A 51 1.50 -1.15 17.09
C LEU A 51 2.99 -0.75 17.11
N TRP A 52 3.41 0.08 16.16
CA TRP A 52 4.75 0.67 16.12
C TRP A 52 4.99 1.63 17.27
N SER A 53 4.00 2.47 17.62
CA SER A 53 4.09 3.39 18.75
C SER A 53 4.23 2.64 20.08
N SER A 54 3.66 1.44 20.18
CA SER A 54 3.84 0.53 21.31
C SER A 54 5.08 -0.36 21.21
N GLY A 55 5.89 -0.23 20.15
CA GLY A 55 7.11 -1.01 19.93
C GLY A 55 6.89 -2.49 19.62
N GLN A 56 5.65 -2.93 19.42
CA GLN A 56 5.30 -4.34 19.34
C GLN A 56 4.89 -4.70 17.91
N ILE A 57 5.66 -5.63 17.31
CA ILE A 57 5.29 -6.46 16.14
C ILE A 57 5.71 -5.97 14.74
N VAL A 58 6.57 -6.78 14.11
CA VAL A 58 6.90 -6.77 12.68
C VAL A 58 6.52 -8.13 12.08
N TYR A 59 5.80 -8.11 10.94
CA TYR A 59 5.51 -9.31 10.16
C TYR A 59 6.62 -9.55 9.12
N PHE A 60 7.24 -10.73 9.14
CA PHE A 60 8.41 -11.04 8.30
C PHE A 60 8.06 -11.50 6.88
N ILE A 61 6.94 -12.20 6.68
CA ILE A 61 6.58 -12.74 5.34
C ILE A 61 6.03 -11.66 4.41
N LEU A 62 5.35 -10.66 4.96
CA LEU A 62 5.06 -9.41 4.27
C LEU A 62 5.28 -8.27 5.27
N PRO A 63 6.24 -7.37 5.03
CA PRO A 63 6.33 -6.18 5.86
C PRO A 63 4.99 -5.45 5.74
N GLY A 64 4.43 -5.00 6.87
CA GLY A 64 3.06 -4.44 6.90
C GLY A 64 2.88 -3.25 5.95
N ARG A 65 3.95 -2.47 5.73
CA ARG A 65 3.96 -1.32 4.81
C ARG A 65 3.74 -1.73 3.35
N PRO A 66 4.53 -2.64 2.74
CA PRO A 66 4.25 -3.20 1.41
C PRO A 66 2.82 -3.71 1.23
N LEU A 67 2.24 -4.41 2.22
CA LEU A 67 0.85 -4.86 2.17
C LEU A 67 -0.14 -3.70 2.06
N VAL A 68 0.06 -2.67 2.89
CA VAL A 68 -0.77 -1.46 2.82
C VAL A 68 -0.59 -0.76 1.49
N PHE A 69 0.64 -0.61 0.99
CA PHE A 69 0.91 0.00 -0.31
C PHE A 69 0.28 -0.81 -1.46
N CYS A 70 0.32 -2.13 -1.42
CA CYS A 70 -0.38 -2.98 -2.38
C CYS A 70 -1.90 -2.76 -2.32
N GLY A 71 -2.49 -2.71 -1.13
CA GLY A 71 -3.91 -2.42 -0.96
C GLY A 71 -4.30 -1.04 -1.50
N LEU A 72 -3.47 -0.03 -1.23
CA LEU A 72 -3.63 1.32 -1.78
C LEU A 72 -3.50 1.34 -3.30
N LEU A 73 -2.50 0.63 -3.88
CA LEU A 73 -2.32 0.48 -5.33
C LEU A 73 -3.60 -0.01 -5.99
N VAL A 74 -4.08 -1.16 -5.49
CA VAL A 74 -5.25 -1.85 -6.01
C VAL A 74 -6.49 -0.95 -5.88
N SER A 75 -6.67 -0.30 -4.73
CA SER A 75 -7.73 0.69 -4.51
C SER A 75 -7.69 1.82 -5.55
N GLY A 76 -6.52 2.43 -5.79
CA GLY A 76 -6.39 3.53 -6.75
C GLY A 76 -6.69 3.12 -8.19
N LEU A 77 -6.18 1.95 -8.62
CA LEU A 77 -6.45 1.40 -9.95
C LEU A 77 -7.95 1.15 -10.18
N TRP A 78 -8.62 0.54 -9.19
CA TRP A 78 -10.06 0.32 -9.26
C TRP A 78 -10.86 1.63 -9.23
N ALA A 79 -10.40 2.64 -8.48
CA ALA A 79 -11.04 3.96 -8.45
C ALA A 79 -10.97 4.65 -9.82
N VAL A 80 -9.81 4.63 -10.48
CA VAL A 80 -9.63 5.19 -11.83
C VAL A 80 -10.48 4.44 -12.85
N ALA A 81 -10.48 3.10 -12.81
CA ALA A 81 -11.31 2.29 -13.70
C ALA A 81 -12.82 2.56 -13.50
N GLY A 82 -13.27 2.69 -12.25
CA GLY A 82 -14.66 3.04 -11.92
C GLY A 82 -15.05 4.43 -12.42
N LEU A 83 -14.17 5.43 -12.22
CA LEU A 83 -14.37 6.79 -12.73
C LEU A 83 -14.44 6.82 -14.26
N LEU A 84 -13.54 6.13 -14.96
CA LEU A 84 -13.56 6.05 -16.42
C LEU A 84 -14.85 5.39 -16.96
N CYS A 85 -15.49 4.49 -16.20
CA CYS A 85 -16.77 3.91 -16.57
C CYS A 85 -17.97 4.85 -16.31
N LEU A 86 -17.92 5.67 -15.25
CA LEU A 86 -19.03 6.52 -14.81
C LEU A 86 -19.04 7.90 -15.47
N VAL A 87 -17.87 8.51 -15.64
CA VAL A 87 -17.70 9.88 -16.14
C VAL A 87 -18.31 10.10 -17.53
N PRO A 88 -18.12 9.22 -18.54
CA PRO A 88 -18.72 9.40 -19.86
C PRO A 88 -20.25 9.51 -19.81
N LYS A 89 -20.90 8.74 -18.94
CA LYS A 89 -22.37 8.73 -18.76
C LYS A 89 -22.89 10.00 -18.10
N MET A 90 -22.23 10.46 -17.06
CA MET A 90 -22.61 11.72 -16.41
C MET A 90 -22.47 12.91 -17.37
N ILE A 91 -21.44 12.89 -18.22
CA ILE A 91 -21.21 13.92 -19.24
C ILE A 91 -22.26 13.86 -20.37
N LEU A 92 -22.70 12.67 -20.77
CA LEU A 92 -23.74 12.50 -21.80
C LEU A 92 -25.10 13.11 -21.40
N GLY A 93 -25.39 13.21 -20.09
CA GLY A 93 -26.59 13.87 -19.58
C GLY A 93 -26.65 15.39 -19.84
N ILE A 94 -25.53 16.02 -20.20
CA ILE A 94 -25.45 17.46 -20.45
C ILE A 94 -25.94 17.78 -21.86
N LYS A 95 -27.09 18.46 -21.99
CA LYS A 95 -27.71 18.80 -23.29
C LYS A 95 -26.89 19.78 -24.14
N ARG A 96 -26.16 20.73 -23.52
CA ARG A 96 -25.40 21.77 -24.24
C ARG A 96 -24.00 21.28 -24.65
N LYS A 97 -23.68 21.33 -25.94
CA LYS A 97 -22.42 20.81 -26.52
C LYS A 97 -21.17 21.50 -25.96
N GLY A 98 -21.15 22.84 -25.87
CA GLY A 98 -20.00 23.59 -25.32
C GLY A 98 -19.73 23.27 -23.85
N MET A 99 -20.79 23.24 -23.03
CA MET A 99 -20.70 22.90 -21.61
C MET A 99 -20.24 21.44 -21.40
N ARG A 100 -20.69 20.52 -22.27
CA ARG A 100 -20.27 19.11 -22.26
C ARG A 100 -18.76 18.97 -22.50
N VAL A 101 -18.20 19.71 -23.46
CA VAL A 101 -16.77 19.68 -23.78
C VAL A 101 -15.96 20.26 -22.61
N PHE A 102 -16.37 21.40 -22.06
CA PHE A 102 -15.69 22.02 -20.93
C PHE A 102 -15.65 21.11 -19.70
N VAL A 103 -16.82 20.55 -19.30
CA VAL A 103 -16.89 19.61 -18.17
C VAL A 103 -16.06 18.36 -18.42
N ARG A 104 -16.05 17.84 -19.66
CA ARG A 104 -15.20 16.69 -19.99
C ARG A 104 -13.73 16.98 -19.76
N ILE A 105 -13.23 18.11 -20.27
CA ILE A 105 -11.83 18.52 -20.11
C ILE A 105 -11.50 18.70 -18.63
N LEU A 106 -12.34 19.43 -17.89
CA LEU A 106 -12.14 19.70 -16.46
C LEU A 106 -12.06 18.39 -15.65
N VAL A 107 -13.00 17.47 -15.87
CA VAL A 107 -13.05 16.19 -15.15
C VAL A 107 -11.84 15.33 -15.47
N HIS A 108 -11.41 15.26 -16.74
CA HIS A 108 -10.21 14.50 -17.09
C HIS A 108 -8.95 15.12 -16.48
N LEU A 109 -8.83 16.45 -16.46
CA LEU A 109 -7.75 17.16 -15.78
C LEU A 109 -7.72 16.84 -14.28
N CYS A 110 -8.87 16.91 -13.59
CA CYS A 110 -8.97 16.56 -12.17
C CYS A 110 -8.58 15.10 -11.90
N ILE A 111 -9.06 14.15 -12.71
CA ILE A 111 -8.72 12.72 -12.57
C ILE A 111 -7.23 12.52 -12.80
N THR A 112 -6.66 13.16 -13.82
CA THR A 112 -5.24 13.02 -14.16
C THR A 112 -4.36 13.62 -13.06
N ALA A 113 -4.69 14.81 -12.57
CA ALA A 113 -3.98 15.46 -11.47
C ALA A 113 -4.03 14.62 -10.18
N ALA A 114 -5.23 14.15 -9.79
CA ALA A 114 -5.39 13.30 -8.61
C ALA A 114 -4.63 11.97 -8.76
N SER A 115 -4.68 11.36 -9.94
CA SER A 115 -3.96 10.11 -10.24
C SER A 115 -2.46 10.30 -10.18
N LEU A 116 -1.94 11.42 -10.69
CA LEU A 116 -0.51 11.76 -10.63
C LEU A 116 -0.03 11.97 -9.20
N VAL A 117 -0.76 12.74 -8.39
CA VAL A 117 -0.42 12.94 -6.97
C VAL A 117 -0.43 11.61 -6.22
N TRP A 118 -1.45 10.78 -6.46
CA TRP A 118 -1.56 9.46 -5.86
C TRP A 118 -0.41 8.53 -6.30
N LEU A 119 -0.09 8.51 -7.59
CA LEU A 119 0.94 7.65 -8.16
C LEU A 119 2.34 8.09 -7.71
N TYR A 120 2.58 9.40 -7.59
CA TYR A 120 3.79 9.95 -7.00
C TYR A 120 3.96 9.54 -5.54
N PHE A 121 2.92 9.71 -4.72
CA PHE A 121 2.91 9.27 -3.33
C PHE A 121 3.17 7.77 -3.23
N TRP A 122 2.46 6.97 -4.05
CA TRP A 122 2.63 5.52 -4.06
C TRP A 122 4.04 5.09 -4.48
N LEU A 123 4.61 5.71 -5.52
CA LEU A 123 5.96 5.38 -5.98
C LEU A 123 7.00 5.71 -4.91
N LEU A 124 6.98 6.92 -4.36
CA LEU A 124 7.98 7.31 -3.36
C LEU A 124 7.87 6.49 -2.08
N SER A 125 6.67 6.40 -1.52
CA SER A 125 6.45 5.71 -0.27
C SER A 125 6.53 4.18 -0.44
N GLY A 126 6.08 3.66 -1.58
CA GLY A 126 6.16 2.24 -1.94
C GLY A 126 7.60 1.78 -2.16
N ILE A 127 8.39 2.50 -2.98
CA ILE A 127 9.81 2.19 -3.20
C ILE A 127 10.57 2.25 -1.86
N ASN A 128 10.34 3.28 -1.04
CA ASN A 128 10.97 3.37 0.28
C ASN A 128 10.59 2.20 1.20
N SER A 129 9.37 1.66 1.08
CA SER A 129 8.94 0.50 1.86
C SER A 129 9.53 -0.83 1.37
N VAL A 130 9.83 -0.95 0.07
CA VAL A 130 10.36 -2.17 -0.57
C VAL A 130 11.88 -2.25 -0.44
N VAL A 131 12.59 -1.12 -0.55
CA VAL A 131 14.06 -1.09 -0.61
C VAL A 131 14.72 -1.42 0.72
N GLY A 132 14.10 -1.16 1.87
CA GLY A 132 14.79 -1.43 3.11
C GLY A 132 13.97 -1.12 4.33
N THR A 133 13.61 -2.16 5.06
CA THR A 133 13.23 -1.97 6.46
C THR A 133 13.85 -3.03 7.35
N TYR A 134 14.12 -4.24 6.88
CA TYR A 134 14.56 -5.33 7.75
C TYR A 134 15.63 -6.22 7.11
N HIS A 135 16.59 -6.65 7.93
CA HIS A 135 17.59 -7.66 7.60
C HIS A 135 17.50 -8.80 8.63
N LYS A 136 17.35 -10.05 8.16
CA LYS A 136 17.30 -11.21 9.06
C LYS A 136 18.71 -11.75 9.28
N VAL A 137 19.11 -11.85 10.54
CA VAL A 137 20.38 -12.45 10.94
C VAL A 137 20.07 -13.76 11.65
N THR A 138 20.76 -14.83 11.25
CA THR A 138 20.58 -16.17 11.83
C THR A 138 21.92 -16.62 12.42
N ALA A 139 21.90 -17.08 13.66
CA ALA A 139 23.05 -17.69 14.31
C ALA A 139 23.29 -19.10 13.76
N GLU A 140 24.52 -19.59 13.86
CA GLU A 140 24.87 -20.98 13.48
C GLU A 140 24.08 -22.03 14.28
N THR A 141 23.67 -21.67 15.50
CA THR A 141 22.87 -22.49 16.42
C THR A 141 21.37 -22.52 16.06
N GLY A 142 20.93 -21.76 15.05
CA GLY A 142 19.57 -21.78 14.52
C GLY A 142 18.65 -20.67 15.04
N GLU A 143 19.02 -19.96 16.10
CA GLU A 143 18.32 -18.76 16.54
C GLU A 143 18.39 -17.67 15.48
N ASN A 144 17.32 -16.89 15.33
CA ASN A 144 17.28 -15.80 14.39
C ASN A 144 16.70 -14.53 15.01
N ILE A 145 17.13 -13.40 14.48
CA ILE A 145 16.61 -12.08 14.83
C ILE A 145 16.43 -11.27 13.56
N VAL A 146 15.66 -10.21 13.68
CA VAL A 146 15.48 -9.23 12.61
C VAL A 146 15.99 -7.89 13.08
N VAL A 147 16.76 -7.24 12.21
CA VAL A 147 17.39 -5.95 12.47
C VAL A 147 16.79 -4.92 11.51
N TYR A 148 16.38 -3.78 12.05
CA TYR A 148 15.86 -2.68 11.23
C TYR A 148 16.99 -2.01 10.44
N LYS A 149 16.82 -1.84 9.12
CA LYS A 149 17.75 -1.07 8.28
C LYS A 149 17.61 0.42 8.61
N PRO A 150 18.73 1.18 8.72
CA PRO A 150 18.65 2.61 8.99
C PRO A 150 17.87 3.30 7.88
N GLY A 151 16.97 4.20 8.29
CA GLY A 151 16.19 5.03 7.38
C GLY A 151 16.87 6.36 7.11
N PHE A 152 16.20 7.46 7.47
CA PHE A 152 16.75 8.81 7.35
C PHE A 152 17.94 9.06 8.28
N ASP A 153 17.93 8.42 9.46
CA ASP A 153 19.07 8.46 10.38
C ASP A 153 19.92 7.19 10.19
N PRO A 154 21.15 7.33 9.64
CA PRO A 154 22.03 6.21 9.34
C PRO A 154 22.56 5.49 10.59
N ALA A 155 22.50 6.12 11.77
CA ALA A 155 22.92 5.52 13.02
C ALA A 155 21.80 4.75 13.73
N SER A 156 20.54 4.99 13.37
CA SER A 156 19.39 4.40 14.07
C SER A 156 19.27 2.90 13.83
N PHE A 157 19.11 2.13 14.91
CA PHE A 157 18.84 0.70 14.83
C PHE A 157 17.82 0.23 15.86
N ALA A 158 17.14 -0.87 15.52
CA ALA A 158 16.25 -1.59 16.42
C ALA A 158 16.33 -3.10 16.12
N VAL A 159 16.33 -3.91 17.17
CA VAL A 159 16.42 -5.37 17.09
C VAL A 159 15.09 -6.00 17.49
N TYR A 160 14.69 -7.02 16.74
CA TYR A 160 13.44 -7.76 16.92
C TYR A 160 13.71 -9.26 17.06
N ALA A 161 13.09 -9.87 18.07
CA ALA A 161 13.13 -11.30 18.37
C ALA A 161 11.87 -12.01 17.84
N PRO A 162 11.96 -13.30 17.47
CA PRO A 162 10.80 -14.07 17.04
C PRO A 162 9.86 -14.33 18.23
N ALA A 163 8.62 -13.86 18.14
CA ALA A 163 7.54 -14.21 19.06
C ALA A 163 6.71 -15.39 18.53
N SER A 164 6.62 -15.55 17.21
CA SER A 164 6.08 -16.72 16.54
C SER A 164 6.73 -16.92 15.17
N ALA A 165 6.34 -17.96 14.43
CA ALA A 165 6.90 -18.26 13.10
C ALA A 165 6.92 -17.07 12.12
N PHE A 166 6.00 -16.11 12.28
CA PHE A 166 5.83 -14.99 11.36
C PHE A 166 5.84 -13.61 12.03
N VAL A 167 5.90 -13.57 13.36
CA VAL A 167 5.75 -12.35 14.17
C VAL A 167 7.03 -12.14 14.95
N TYR A 168 7.63 -10.96 14.80
CA TYR A 168 8.81 -10.55 15.54
C TYR A 168 8.48 -9.36 16.43
N GLU A 169 8.85 -9.41 17.70
CA GLU A 169 8.64 -8.35 18.68
C GLU A 169 9.95 -7.62 18.95
N ARG A 170 9.88 -6.30 19.16
CA ARG A 170 11.07 -5.51 19.49
C ARG A 170 11.58 -5.93 20.85
N ILE A 171 12.89 -6.03 20.98
CA ILE A 171 13.51 -6.23 22.28
C ILE A 171 13.69 -4.86 22.94
N ASP A 172 12.99 -4.64 24.06
CA ASP A 172 13.09 -3.40 24.81
C ASP A 172 14.52 -3.18 25.35
N GLY A 173 15.00 -1.94 25.26
CA GLY A 173 16.37 -1.56 25.66
C GLY A 173 17.46 -1.76 24.60
N ILE A 174 17.14 -2.39 23.46
CA ILE A 174 18.10 -2.70 22.38
C ILE A 174 17.76 -1.94 21.11
N SER A 175 17.64 -0.64 21.30
CA SER A 175 17.36 0.29 20.23
C SER A 175 18.04 1.59 20.54
N GLY A 176 18.58 2.25 19.54
CA GLY A 176 19.29 3.50 19.75
C GLY A 176 20.12 3.88 18.54
N MET A 177 21.21 4.58 18.83
CA MET A 177 22.19 4.99 17.83
C MET A 177 23.41 4.07 17.92
N ALA A 178 23.85 3.59 16.76
CA ALA A 178 25.13 2.92 16.63
C ALA A 178 26.27 3.85 17.08
N GLN A 179 27.21 3.33 17.86
CA GLN A 179 28.37 4.08 18.32
C GLN A 179 29.28 4.47 17.15
N SER A 180 29.27 3.66 16.09
CA SER A 180 29.95 3.98 14.82
C SER A 180 29.36 5.19 14.08
N GLY A 181 28.16 5.65 14.45
CA GLY A 181 27.41 6.66 13.71
C GLY A 181 26.83 6.16 12.38
N HIS A 182 27.06 4.89 12.01
CA HIS A 182 26.54 4.30 10.78
C HIS A 182 26.28 2.80 10.96
N PHE A 183 25.01 2.42 11.10
CA PHE A 183 24.62 1.04 11.35
C PHE A 183 24.45 0.26 10.02
N VAL A 184 25.30 -0.75 9.78
CA VAL A 184 25.24 -1.53 8.52
C VAL A 184 24.58 -2.89 8.77
N ALA A 185 23.25 -2.93 8.62
CA ALA A 185 22.44 -4.12 8.90
C ALA A 185 22.85 -5.36 8.08
N ASP A 186 23.36 -5.18 6.85
CA ASP A 186 23.74 -6.27 5.95
C ASP A 186 25.07 -6.97 6.31
N HIS A 187 25.81 -6.44 7.28
CA HIS A 187 27.07 -7.02 7.78
C HIS A 187 26.95 -7.48 9.24
N CYS A 188 25.72 -7.66 9.72
CA CYS A 188 25.48 -8.15 11.06
C CYS A 188 25.66 -9.67 11.13
N THR A 189 26.33 -10.12 12.18
CA THR A 189 26.46 -11.53 12.54
C THR A 189 25.86 -11.77 13.93
N LEU A 190 25.26 -12.94 14.13
CA LEU A 190 24.64 -13.33 15.40
C LEU A 190 25.36 -14.55 15.95
N GLN A 191 25.81 -14.46 17.20
CA GLN A 191 26.44 -15.58 17.91
C GLN A 191 25.71 -15.84 19.22
N LYS A 192 25.58 -17.11 19.59
CA LYS A 192 25.09 -17.51 20.91
C LYS A 192 26.28 -17.62 21.87
N GLN A 193 26.21 -16.91 22.99
CA GLN A 193 27.17 -17.00 24.08
C GLN A 193 26.39 -17.33 25.36
N ASP A 194 26.41 -18.60 25.75
CA ASP A 194 25.69 -19.13 26.91
C ASP A 194 24.16 -18.85 26.85
N ALA A 195 23.66 -18.02 27.77
CA ALA A 195 22.26 -17.59 27.84
C ALA A 195 21.95 -16.36 26.99
N ASP A 196 22.97 -15.72 26.42
CA ASP A 196 22.86 -14.48 25.67
C ASP A 196 23.09 -14.69 24.17
N LEU A 197 22.50 -13.80 23.38
CA LEU A 197 22.77 -13.59 21.97
C LEU A 197 23.61 -12.32 21.81
N ILE A 198 24.61 -12.40 20.95
CA ILE A 198 25.53 -11.32 20.62
C ILE A 198 25.36 -10.98 19.15
N LEU A 199 24.80 -9.80 18.91
CA LEU A 199 24.74 -9.19 17.59
C LEU A 199 25.97 -8.32 17.39
N THR A 200 26.74 -8.60 16.34
CA THR A 200 27.92 -7.82 15.95
C THR A 200 27.70 -7.26 14.55
N CYS A 201 27.64 -5.94 14.44
CA CYS A 201 27.44 -5.22 13.18
C CYS A 201 28.60 -4.24 12.99
N GLY A 202 29.65 -4.67 12.28
CA GLY A 202 30.89 -3.89 12.17
C GLY A 202 31.58 -3.75 13.54
N VAL A 203 31.66 -2.52 14.06
CA VAL A 203 32.26 -2.22 15.37
C VAL A 203 31.24 -2.19 16.51
N ASP A 204 29.95 -2.18 16.18
CA ASP A 204 28.88 -2.16 17.17
C ASP A 204 28.58 -3.58 17.64
N VAL A 205 28.72 -3.80 18.94
CA VAL A 205 28.43 -5.08 19.60
C VAL A 205 27.29 -4.87 20.57
N THR A 206 26.25 -5.69 20.44
CA THR A 206 25.08 -5.61 21.31
C THR A 206 24.75 -6.99 21.86
N LYS A 207 24.68 -7.10 23.18
CA LYS A 207 24.38 -8.34 23.89
C LYS A 207 22.99 -8.30 24.46
N PHE A 208 22.28 -9.42 24.42
CA PHE A 208 20.95 -9.53 24.98
C PHE A 208 20.55 -10.96 25.33
N PRO A 209 19.63 -11.14 26.28
CA PRO A 209 19.17 -12.46 26.68
C PRO A 209 18.54 -13.18 25.47
N ASN A 210 18.83 -14.47 25.34
CA ASN A 210 18.20 -15.31 24.32
C ASN A 210 16.71 -15.43 24.62
N PRO A 211 15.81 -14.92 23.76
CA PRO A 211 14.36 -14.97 23.97
C PRO A 211 13.79 -16.40 23.87
N SER A 212 14.60 -17.38 23.49
CA SER A 212 14.22 -18.79 23.35
C SER A 212 14.50 -19.64 24.59
N ASN A 213 15.19 -19.08 25.59
CA ASN A 213 15.45 -19.72 26.89
C ASN A 213 14.40 -19.30 27.92
#